data_AF-A0A5C6VP87-F1
#
_entry.id   AF-A0A5C6VP87-F1
#
_cell.length_a   1.000
_cell.length_b   1.000
_cell.length_c   1.000
_cell.angle_alpha   90.00
_cell.angle_beta   90.00
_cell.angle_gamma   90.00
#
_symmetry.space_group_name_H-M   'P 1'
#
loop_
_entity.id
_entity.type
_entity.pdbx_description
1 polymer ?
#
loop_
_entity_poly.entity_id
_entity_poly.type
_entity_poly.pdbx_seq_one_letter_code
_entity_poly.pdbx_strand_id
1 'polypeptide(L)'
;MHTPAVAPQQVTLCFPLSRLDGKPDNGPLSIVVALNERGFAFTEGEVFEVGPENIPLSRTLTLTGTTPSVDCSVWIPRLVAAMRELSTYCIDIDEPDAAELTAKLDGAVLTN
;
A
#
# COMPACT_ATOMS: atom_id res chain seq x y z
N MET A 1 7.30 -3.12 35.37
CA MET A 1 7.40 -3.81 34.07
C MET A 1 7.35 -2.73 33.01
N HIS A 2 8.50 -2.40 32.42
CA HIS A 2 8.61 -1.37 31.39
C HIS A 2 8.35 -2.07 30.05
N THR A 3 7.16 -1.92 29.49
CA THR A 3 6.87 -2.41 28.14
C THR A 3 7.73 -1.57 27.19
N PRO A 4 8.69 -2.15 26.44
CA PRO A 4 9.41 -1.37 25.45
C PRO A 4 8.37 -0.81 24.47
N ALA A 5 8.40 0.51 24.24
CA ALA A 5 7.63 1.12 23.17
C ALA A 5 8.09 0.44 21.88
N VAL A 6 7.22 -0.39 21.30
CA VAL A 6 7.56 -1.16 20.11
C VAL A 6 7.61 -0.17 18.96
N ALA A 7 8.83 0.17 18.54
CA ALA A 7 9.07 1.20 17.53
C ALA A 7 8.40 0.79 16.21
N PRO A 8 7.75 1.72 15.50
CA PRO A 8 7.06 1.41 14.26
C PRO A 8 8.04 0.85 13.23
N GLN A 9 7.56 -0.09 12.41
CA GLN A 9 8.36 -0.80 11.41
C GLN A 9 8.48 0.04 10.15
N GLN A 10 9.67 0.12 9.56
CA GLN A 10 9.85 0.76 8.26
C GLN A 10 9.28 -0.14 7.16
N VAL A 11 8.53 0.41 6.23
CA VAL A 11 7.98 -0.31 5.08
C VAL A 11 8.13 0.49 3.81
N THR A 12 8.33 -0.21 2.71
CA THR A 12 8.25 0.33 1.35
C THR A 12 7.00 -0.24 0.70
N LEU A 13 6.10 0.62 0.22
CA LEU A 13 4.86 0.23 -0.42
C LEU A 13 4.82 0.75 -1.86
N CYS A 14 4.53 -0.14 -2.80
CA CYS A 14 4.41 0.19 -4.21
C CYS A 14 2.94 0.14 -4.67
N PHE A 15 2.40 1.27 -5.13
CA PHE A 15 1.01 1.40 -5.59
C PHE A 15 0.93 1.82 -7.06
N PRO A 16 0.23 1.08 -7.92
CA PRO A 16 -0.15 1.60 -9.23
C PRO A 16 -1.12 2.77 -9.03
N LEU A 17 -0.88 3.85 -9.76
CA LEU A 17 -1.79 5.00 -9.83
C LEU A 17 -3.08 4.63 -10.55
N SER A 18 -2.99 3.68 -11.49
CA SER A 18 -4.13 3.16 -12.23
C SER A 18 -5.16 2.51 -11.31
N ARG A 19 -6.43 2.76 -11.64
CA ARG A 19 -7.57 2.22 -10.91
C ARG A 19 -8.17 1.03 -11.64
N LEU A 20 -8.65 0.06 -10.88
CA LEU A 20 -9.31 -1.14 -11.40
C LEU A 20 -10.79 -0.91 -11.74
N ASP A 21 -11.42 0.15 -11.22
CA ASP A 21 -12.85 0.42 -11.41
C ASP A 21 -13.18 1.30 -12.64
N GLY A 22 -12.20 1.55 -13.52
CA GLY A 22 -12.38 2.34 -14.74
C GLY A 22 -12.56 3.85 -14.53
N LYS A 23 -12.37 4.32 -13.29
CA LYS A 23 -12.34 5.75 -12.94
C LYS A 23 -10.97 6.37 -13.23
N PRO A 24 -10.87 7.72 -13.25
CA PRO A 24 -9.59 8.40 -13.44
C PRO A 24 -8.55 7.98 -12.41
N ASP A 25 -7.30 7.80 -12.84
CA ASP A 25 -6.19 7.36 -11.99
C ASP A 25 -6.10 8.13 -10.66
N ASN A 26 -5.66 7.43 -9.62
CA ASN A 26 -5.38 8.04 -8.33
C ASN A 26 -4.20 9.01 -8.45
N GLY A 27 -4.36 10.20 -7.89
CA GLY A 27 -3.23 11.09 -7.68
C GLY A 27 -2.31 10.57 -6.56
N PRO A 28 -0.99 10.81 -6.62
CA PRO A 28 -0.08 10.40 -5.56
C PRO A 28 -0.49 10.91 -4.18
N LEU A 29 -0.97 12.16 -4.10
CA LEU A 29 -1.46 12.75 -2.85
C LEU A 29 -2.72 12.05 -2.32
N SER A 30 -3.61 11.56 -3.19
CA SER A 30 -4.81 10.82 -2.76
C SER A 30 -4.41 9.50 -2.09
N ILE A 31 -3.40 8.81 -2.63
CA ILE A 31 -2.86 7.59 -2.03
C ILE A 31 -2.25 7.88 -0.66
N VAL A 32 -1.40 8.90 -0.58
CA VAL A 32 -0.76 9.32 0.68
C VAL A 32 -1.79 9.71 1.74
N VAL A 33 -2.81 10.49 1.38
CA VAL A 33 -3.88 10.88 2.31
C VAL A 33 -4.62 9.67 2.85
N ALA A 34 -5.07 8.76 1.97
CA ALA A 34 -5.80 7.56 2.38
C ALA A 34 -4.99 6.69 3.35
N LEU A 35 -3.66 6.59 3.14
CA LEU A 35 -2.78 5.84 4.04
C LEU A 35 -2.48 6.59 5.35
N ASN A 36 -2.27 7.91 5.29
CA ASN A 36 -2.07 8.73 6.50
C ASN A 36 -3.29 8.69 7.43
N GLU A 37 -4.51 8.72 6.89
CA GLU A 37 -5.75 8.56 7.68
C GLU A 37 -5.83 7.22 8.43
N ARG A 38 -5.05 6.23 7.99
CA ARG A 38 -4.97 4.88 8.58
C ARG A 38 -3.77 4.71 9.52
N GLY A 39 -2.98 5.76 9.69
CA GLY A 39 -1.86 5.86 10.63
C GLY A 39 -0.52 5.44 10.05
N PHE A 40 -0.40 5.27 8.73
CA PHE A 40 0.91 5.18 8.09
C PHE A 40 1.56 6.57 8.09
N ALA A 41 2.89 6.63 8.17
CA ALA A 41 3.62 7.87 8.08
C ALA A 41 4.79 7.70 7.11
N PHE A 42 4.76 8.40 5.98
CA PHE A 42 5.78 8.30 4.94
C PHE A 42 6.73 9.49 4.98
N THR A 43 8.02 9.21 4.78
CA THR A 43 9.09 10.22 4.73
C THR A 43 9.55 10.47 3.30
N GLU A 44 9.36 9.50 2.42
CA GLU A 44 9.80 9.56 1.02
C GLU A 44 8.72 8.99 0.10
N GLY A 45 8.65 9.54 -1.12
CA GLY A 45 7.72 9.09 -2.14
C GLY A 45 8.19 9.48 -3.53
N GLU A 46 8.22 8.52 -4.45
CA GLU A 46 8.67 8.72 -5.83
C GLU A 46 7.72 8.04 -6.82
N VAL A 47 7.42 8.73 -7.92
CA VAL A 47 6.58 8.19 -9.00
C VAL A 47 7.49 7.77 -10.14
N PHE A 48 7.36 6.52 -10.56
CA PHE A 48 8.08 5.99 -11.72
C PHE A 48 7.11 5.48 -12.76
N GLU A 49 7.55 5.54 -14.01
CA GLU A 49 6.83 5.01 -15.14
C GLU A 49 7.40 3.63 -15.47
N VAL A 50 6.60 2.59 -15.25
CA VAL A 50 6.97 1.20 -15.54
C VAL A 50 6.22 0.77 -16.79
N GLY A 51 6.94 0.57 -17.88
CA GLY A 51 6.37 -0.03 -19.08
C GLY A 51 7.43 -0.36 -20.13
N PRO A 52 7.21 -1.41 -20.94
CA PRO A 52 8.00 -1.61 -22.14
C PRO A 52 7.74 -0.48 -23.13
N GLU A 53 8.70 -0.23 -24.02
CA GLU A 53 8.74 0.88 -24.99
C GLU A 53 7.48 1.05 -25.89
N ASN A 54 6.53 0.12 -25.85
CA ASN A 54 5.35 0.07 -26.72
C ASN A 54 4.01 -0.26 -25.99
N ILE A 55 3.94 -0.21 -24.66
CA ILE A 55 2.70 -0.37 -23.88
C ILE A 55 2.49 0.91 -23.06
N PRO A 56 1.24 1.38 -22.83
CA PRO A 56 0.99 2.50 -21.93
C PRO A 56 1.76 2.29 -20.61
N LEU A 57 2.57 3.30 -20.26
CA LEU A 57 3.37 3.31 -19.05
C LEU A 57 2.44 3.20 -17.84
N SER A 58 2.60 2.15 -17.05
CA SER A 58 1.95 2.04 -15.75
C SER A 58 2.72 2.92 -14.77
N ARG A 59 2.06 3.95 -14.26
CA ARG A 59 2.67 4.80 -13.22
C ARG A 59 2.51 4.14 -11.87
N THR A 60 3.62 3.97 -11.18
CA THR A 60 3.67 3.41 -9.83
C THR A 60 4.24 4.46 -8.89
N LEU A 61 3.57 4.65 -7.76
CA LEU A 61 4.07 5.40 -6.62
C LEU A 61 4.71 4.44 -5.63
N THR A 62 5.98 4.65 -5.35
CA THR A 62 6.69 3.98 -4.25
C THR A 62 6.73 4.93 -3.05
N LEU A 63 6.32 4.44 -1.89
CA LEU A 63 6.32 5.19 -0.63
C LEU A 63 7.15 4.45 0.42
N THR A 64 8.13 5.14 1.02
CA THR A 64 8.92 4.60 2.13
C THR A 64 8.56 5.34 3.41
N GLY A 65 8.23 4.58 4.44
CA GLY A 65 7.66 5.13 5.66
C GLY A 65 7.60 4.15 6.79
N THR A 66 6.71 4.41 7.73
CA THR A 66 6.52 3.61 8.94
C THR A 66 5.07 3.18 9.09
N THR A 67 4.87 1.96 9.59
CA THR A 67 3.55 1.41 9.90
C THR A 67 3.00 1.99 11.21
N PRO A 68 1.67 2.01 11.40
CA PRO A 68 1.06 2.45 12.66
C PRO A 68 1.38 1.54 13.86
N SER A 69 1.88 0.33 13.61
CA SER A 69 2.26 -0.68 14.62
C SER A 69 3.20 -1.69 13.96
N VAL A 70 4.06 -2.35 14.73
CA VAL A 70 4.82 -3.50 14.22
C VAL A 70 3.96 -4.74 14.00
N ASP A 71 2.76 -4.79 14.61
CA ASP A 71 1.90 -5.97 14.52
C ASP A 71 1.15 -5.96 13.18
N CYS A 72 1.54 -6.85 12.29
CA CYS A 72 0.98 -7.00 10.95
C CYS A 72 -0.52 -7.29 10.98
N SER A 73 -1.02 -8.00 12.00
CA SER A 73 -2.45 -8.21 12.17
C SER A 73 -3.23 -6.91 12.44
N VAL A 74 -2.56 -5.86 12.91
CA VAL A 74 -3.15 -4.53 13.13
C VAL A 74 -3.10 -3.65 11.88
N TRP A 75 -1.96 -3.58 11.18
CA TRP A 75 -1.78 -2.61 10.08
C TRP A 75 -2.14 -3.15 8.70
N ILE A 76 -2.03 -4.46 8.44
CA ILE A 76 -2.41 -5.05 7.15
C ILE A 76 -3.89 -4.82 6.82
N PRO A 77 -4.87 -5.05 7.74
CA PRO A 77 -6.28 -4.79 7.42
C PRO A 77 -6.55 -3.33 7.06
N ARG A 78 -5.79 -2.39 7.65
CA ARG A 78 -5.89 -0.97 7.33
C ARG A 78 -5.36 -0.69 5.94
N LEU A 79 -4.20 -1.25 5.58
CA LEU A 79 -3.65 -1.19 4.23
C LEU A 79 -4.66 -1.74 3.20
N VAL A 80 -5.29 -2.89 3.49
CA VAL A 80 -6.34 -3.47 2.64
C VAL A 80 -7.53 -2.53 2.48
N ALA A 81 -7.96 -1.87 3.55
CA ALA A 81 -9.03 -0.88 3.47
C ALA A 81 -8.65 0.33 2.58
N ALA A 82 -7.38 0.77 2.59
CA ALA A 82 -6.90 1.85 1.71
C ALA A 82 -6.92 1.40 0.25
N MET A 83 -6.40 0.20 -0.03
CA MET A 83 -6.37 -0.39 -1.38
C MET A 83 -7.77 -0.49 -1.99
N ARG A 84 -8.76 -0.95 -1.21
CA ARG A 84 -10.15 -1.03 -1.65
C ARG A 84 -10.75 0.35 -1.98
N GLU A 85 -10.53 1.34 -1.11
CA GLU A 85 -11.01 2.71 -1.33
C GLU A 85 -10.41 3.33 -2.60
N LEU A 86 -9.09 3.16 -2.76
CA LEU A 86 -8.34 3.61 -3.93
C LEU A 86 -8.62 2.77 -5.18
N SER A 87 -9.33 1.65 -5.04
CA SER A 87 -9.58 0.69 -6.13
C SER A 87 -8.30 0.28 -6.85
N THR A 88 -7.24 0.03 -6.08
CA THR A 88 -5.90 -0.35 -6.54
C THR A 88 -5.37 -1.50 -5.68
N TYR A 89 -4.24 -2.08 -6.04
CA TYR A 89 -3.57 -3.14 -5.29
C TYR A 89 -2.11 -2.77 -5.03
N CYS A 90 -1.57 -3.15 -3.88
CA CYS A 90 -0.14 -3.02 -3.60
C CYS A 90 0.61 -4.12 -4.35
N ILE A 91 1.68 -3.76 -5.08
CA ILE A 91 2.46 -4.74 -5.85
C ILE A 91 3.66 -5.28 -5.09
N ASP A 92 4.17 -4.54 -4.11
CA ASP A 92 5.35 -4.93 -3.34
C ASP A 92 5.30 -4.34 -1.93
N ILE A 93 5.71 -5.15 -0.94
CA ILE A 93 6.00 -4.76 0.44
C ILE A 93 7.32 -5.39 0.82
N ASP A 94 8.34 -4.58 1.11
CA ASP A 94 9.64 -5.06 1.56
C ASP A 94 9.56 -5.55 3.03
N GLU A 95 9.22 -6.83 3.25
CA GLU A 95 9.48 -7.70 4.45
C GLU A 95 8.70 -9.05 4.39
N PRO A 96 8.94 -10.08 5.26
CA PRO A 96 8.37 -11.45 5.11
C PRO A 96 6.83 -11.57 5.11
N ASP A 97 6.12 -10.48 5.37
CA ASP A 97 4.66 -10.39 5.44
C ASP A 97 3.94 -10.25 4.08
N ALA A 98 4.67 -10.18 2.96
CA ALA A 98 4.08 -10.18 1.62
C ALA A 98 3.15 -11.39 1.39
N ALA A 99 3.47 -12.54 1.99
CA ALA A 99 2.64 -13.75 1.93
C ALA A 99 1.31 -13.61 2.71
N GLU A 100 1.33 -12.98 3.88
CA GLU A 100 0.11 -12.75 4.68
C GLU A 100 -0.81 -11.72 4.01
N LEU A 101 -0.23 -10.65 3.45
CA LEU A 101 -0.97 -9.66 2.66
C LEU A 101 -1.65 -10.31 1.44
N THR A 102 -0.90 -11.13 0.70
CA THR A 102 -1.42 -11.84 -0.47
C THR A 102 -2.58 -12.75 -0.08
N ALA A 103 -2.47 -13.50 1.02
CA ALA A 103 -3.55 -14.37 1.50
C ALA A 103 -4.81 -13.58 1.91
N LYS A 104 -4.67 -12.41 2.54
CA LYS A 104 -5.80 -11.55 2.95
C LYS A 104 -6.46 -10.83 1.77
N LEU A 105 -5.70 -10.52 0.73
CA LEU A 105 -6.20 -9.96 -0.53
C LEU A 105 -6.90 -11.03 -1.38
N ASP A 106 -6.37 -12.24 -1.46
CA ASP A 106 -6.96 -13.35 -2.21
C ASP A 106 -8.29 -13.79 -1.59
N GLY A 107 -8.38 -13.88 -0.25
CA GLY A 107 -9.64 -14.12 0.45
C GLY A 107 -10.67 -12.99 0.35
N ALA A 108 -10.27 -11.81 -0.13
CA ALA A 108 -11.14 -10.68 -0.41
C ALA A 108 -11.64 -10.62 -1.86
N VAL A 109 -11.04 -11.40 -2.76
CA VAL A 109 -11.41 -11.55 -4.16
C VAL A 109 -12.25 -12.83 -4.26
N LEU A 110 -13.47 -12.75 -4.81
CA LEU A 110 -14.43 -13.86 -5.05
C LEU A 110 -15.49 -14.15 -3.98
N THR A 111 -16.16 -13.12 -3.45
CA THR A 111 -17.61 -13.23 -3.19
C THR A 111 -18.32 -11.96 -3.66
N ASN A 112 -18.50 -11.85 -4.97
CA ASN A 112 -19.65 -11.17 -5.54
C ASN A 112 -20.03 -11.85 -6.86
#